data_AF-A0A382W9H9-F1
#
_entry.id   AF-A0A382W9H9-F1
#
_cell.length_a   1.000
_cell.length_b   1.000
_cell.length_c   1.000
_cell.angle_alpha   90.00
_cell.angle_beta   90.00
_cell.angle_gamma   90.00
#
_symmetry.space_group_name_H-M   'P 1'
#
loop_
_entity.id
_entity.type
_entity.pdbx_description
1 polymer ?
#
loop_
_entity_poly.entity_id
_entity_poly.type
_entity_poly.pdbx_seq_one_letter_code
_entity_poly.pdbx_strand_id
1 'polypeptide(L)'
;LDKNYLYLAEQIGVTIMPEQEVQDIHPLTDGGYQLTIRKSTGLKRPVRKLQADKVILSGGVLGTVKLLLKCRNEGSLNKISPKLGDFVRTNSEAIIGIKLKKTPREDFSKGVAISAGFYPDKETHIETVRYGKGQSAMALLTTFLPDRRIPLPGFIRWGITAIRSPVQFIINLFPFDWAKKTIILLVMQPVDNYLKLNYKPRWWRLGGSSMNSQSSDGEKIPSHIPIAEKTAETIINKTGGTIMTTYMDAMFDISSTAHILGGACLGKDLQSGVI
;
A
#
# COMPACT_ATOMS: atom_id res chain seq x y z
N LEU A 1 8.44 8.73 14.25
CA LEU A 1 8.45 10.14 13.83
C LEU A 1 8.24 11.03 15.03
N ASP A 2 7.11 10.89 15.72
CA ASP A 2 6.74 11.76 16.86
C ASP A 2 7.69 11.65 18.05
N LYS A 3 8.21 10.46 18.34
CA LYS A 3 9.16 10.23 19.45
C LYS A 3 10.63 10.40 19.07
N ASN A 4 10.92 10.82 17.83
CA ASN A 4 12.29 10.98 17.35
C ASN A 4 12.46 12.26 16.53
N TYR A 5 12.37 12.18 15.21
CA TYR A 5 12.71 13.29 14.30
C TYR A 5 11.82 14.51 14.51
N LEU A 6 10.51 14.32 14.67
CA LEU A 6 9.59 15.45 14.85
C LEU A 6 9.80 16.10 16.23
N TYR A 7 9.95 15.30 17.28
CA TYR A 7 10.30 15.80 18.61
C TYR A 7 11.58 16.65 18.58
N LEU A 8 12.66 16.15 17.98
CA LEU A 8 13.92 16.88 17.86
C LEU A 8 13.80 18.15 17.00
N ALA A 9 12.98 18.12 15.95
CA ALA A 9 12.70 19.29 15.13
C ALA A 9 11.96 20.39 15.93
N GLU A 10 10.97 20.02 16.73
CA GLU A 10 10.28 20.96 17.62
C GLU A 10 11.23 21.56 18.66
N GLN A 11 12.20 20.79 19.19
CA GLN A 11 13.21 21.30 20.12
C GLN A 11 14.10 22.40 19.53
N ILE A 12 14.27 22.44 18.21
CA ILE A 12 15.04 23.49 17.51
C ILE A 12 14.13 24.59 16.92
N GLY A 13 12.85 24.64 17.32
CA GLY A 13 11.91 25.71 16.97
C GLY A 13 11.05 25.46 15.73
N VAL A 14 11.04 24.24 15.17
CA VAL A 14 10.13 23.91 14.06
C VAL A 14 8.70 23.85 14.56
N THR A 15 7.80 24.58 13.89
CA THR A 15 6.37 24.52 14.16
C THR A 15 5.70 23.39 13.38
N ILE A 16 5.05 22.47 14.07
CA ILE A 16 4.23 21.41 13.45
C ILE A 16 2.77 21.82 13.49
N MET A 17 2.12 21.86 12.33
CA MET A 17 0.68 22.14 12.20
C MET A 17 -0.09 20.85 11.90
N PRO A 18 -0.51 20.08 12.93
CA PRO A 18 -1.27 18.85 12.71
C PRO A 18 -2.64 19.15 12.09
N GLU A 19 -3.22 18.10 11.48
CA GLU A 19 -4.55 18.15 10.86
C GLU A 19 -4.70 19.20 9.75
N GLN A 20 -3.61 19.60 9.09
CA GLN A 20 -3.64 20.48 7.92
C GLN A 20 -3.31 19.70 6.65
N GLU A 21 -4.25 19.64 5.71
CA GLU A 21 -4.05 19.06 4.39
C GLU A 21 -3.74 20.18 3.39
N VAL A 22 -2.58 20.13 2.74
CA VAL A 22 -2.26 21.00 1.59
C VAL A 22 -3.10 20.56 0.40
N GLN A 23 -3.90 21.48 -0.15
CA GLN A 23 -4.83 21.21 -1.23
C GLN A 23 -4.41 21.78 -2.58
N ASP A 24 -3.60 22.83 -2.56
CA ASP A 24 -3.07 23.51 -3.76
C ASP A 24 -1.75 24.22 -3.44
N ILE A 25 -0.91 24.34 -4.47
CA ILE A 25 0.38 25.04 -4.44
C ILE A 25 0.43 25.96 -5.66
N HIS A 26 0.57 27.25 -5.40
CA HIS A 26 0.60 28.27 -6.44
C HIS A 26 1.92 29.07 -6.37
N PRO A 27 2.76 29.06 -7.42
CA PRO A 27 3.94 29.92 -7.47
C PRO A 27 3.53 31.40 -7.47
N LEU A 28 4.25 32.23 -6.71
CA LEU A 28 4.01 33.68 -6.69
C LEU A 28 4.91 34.39 -7.71
N THR A 29 4.49 35.57 -8.17
CA THR A 29 5.20 36.34 -9.21
C THR A 29 6.52 36.94 -8.73
N ASP A 30 6.61 37.26 -7.44
CA ASP A 30 7.77 37.80 -6.73
C ASP A 30 8.73 36.72 -6.21
N GLY A 31 8.41 35.44 -6.46
CA GLY A 31 9.15 34.29 -5.96
C GLY A 31 8.43 33.58 -4.81
N GLY A 32 8.83 32.35 -4.54
CA GLY A 32 8.16 31.52 -3.52
C GLY A 32 6.79 30.99 -3.96
N TYR A 33 6.00 30.57 -2.97
CA TYR A 33 4.76 29.82 -3.16
C TYR A 33 3.70 30.20 -2.15
N GLN A 34 2.44 30.22 -2.61
CA GLN A 34 1.26 30.22 -1.76
C GLN A 34 0.69 28.81 -1.67
N LEU A 35 0.50 28.33 -0.45
CA LEU A 35 -0.12 27.06 -0.13
C LEU A 35 -1.56 27.29 0.32
N THR A 36 -2.51 26.57 -0.28
CA THR A 36 -3.88 26.50 0.25
C THR A 36 -3.98 25.28 1.14
N ILE A 37 -4.22 25.48 2.43
CA ILE A 37 -4.37 24.41 3.42
C ILE A 37 -5.81 24.33 3.92
N ARG A 38 -6.25 23.12 4.25
CA ARG A 38 -7.57 22.89 4.82
C ARG A 38 -7.46 21.98 6.03
N LYS A 39 -8.20 22.29 7.09
CA LYS A 39 -8.31 21.39 8.25
C LYS A 39 -8.83 20.02 7.79
N SER A 40 -8.15 18.93 8.16
CA SER A 40 -8.49 17.57 7.72
C SER A 40 -9.60 16.92 8.55
N THR A 41 -9.79 17.37 9.80
CA THR A 41 -10.75 16.80 10.77
C THR A 41 -11.82 17.81 11.21
N GLY A 42 -12.88 17.29 11.83
CA GLY A 42 -13.99 18.08 12.38
C GLY A 42 -15.09 18.42 11.36
N LEU A 43 -16.23 18.89 11.87
CA LEU A 43 -17.39 19.24 11.05
C LEU A 43 -17.14 20.52 10.22
N LYS A 44 -16.53 21.53 10.86
CA LYS A 44 -16.04 22.74 10.18
C LYS A 44 -14.59 22.52 9.77
N ARG A 45 -14.33 22.57 8.45
CA ARG A 45 -13.01 22.36 7.85
C ARG A 45 -12.53 23.64 7.16
N PRO A 46 -12.11 24.67 7.92
CA PRO A 46 -11.73 25.97 7.37
C PRO A 46 -10.54 25.85 6.42
N VAL A 47 -10.51 26.74 5.43
CA VAL A 47 -9.44 26.88 4.45
C VAL A 47 -8.62 28.11 4.80
N ARG A 48 -7.29 28.00 4.70
CA ARG A 48 -6.35 29.09 4.96
C ARG A 48 -5.27 29.10 3.88
N LYS A 49 -4.63 30.25 3.71
CA LYS A 49 -3.48 30.42 2.82
C LYS A 49 -2.23 30.66 3.65
N LEU A 50 -1.15 30.00 3.28
CA LEU A 50 0.19 30.23 3.82
C LEU A 50 1.10 30.62 2.67
N GLN A 51 2.16 31.38 2.96
CA GLN A 51 3.20 31.68 1.99
C GLN A 51 4.54 31.13 2.49
N ALA A 52 5.37 30.68 1.56
CA ALA A 52 6.71 30.16 1.85
C ALA A 52 7.62 30.37 0.65
N ASP A 53 8.87 30.76 0.91
CA ASP A 53 9.88 30.93 -0.14
C ASP A 53 10.27 29.60 -0.79
N LYS A 54 10.26 28.51 0.00
CA LYS A 54 10.61 27.16 -0.43
C LYS A 54 9.58 26.16 0.09
N VAL A 55 9.27 25.17 -0.75
CA VAL A 55 8.33 24.09 -0.42
C VAL A 55 9.02 22.75 -0.64
N ILE A 56 9.09 21.94 0.40
CA ILE A 56 9.59 20.56 0.35
C ILE A 56 8.39 19.63 0.49
N LEU A 57 8.20 18.74 -0.49
CA LEU A 57 7.08 17.81 -0.51
C LEU A 57 7.48 16.46 0.07
N SER A 58 6.83 16.05 1.15
CA SER A 58 7.10 14.78 1.84
C SER A 58 5.82 14.03 2.22
N GLY A 59 4.76 14.16 1.41
CA GLY A 59 3.46 13.50 1.61
C GLY A 59 3.43 12.01 1.23
N GLY A 60 4.59 11.36 1.13
CA GLY A 60 4.73 10.03 0.51
C GLY A 60 4.37 10.02 -0.98
N VAL A 61 4.49 8.85 -1.62
CA VAL A 61 4.23 8.72 -3.06
C VAL A 61 2.80 9.12 -3.41
N LEU A 62 1.79 8.54 -2.74
CA LEU A 62 0.39 8.85 -3.05
C LEU A 62 0.03 10.31 -2.76
N GLY A 63 0.47 10.88 -1.64
CA GLY A 63 0.12 12.25 -1.27
C GLY A 63 0.78 13.27 -2.17
N THR A 64 2.09 13.17 -2.37
CA THR A 64 2.87 14.11 -3.21
C THR A 64 2.43 14.02 -4.67
N VAL A 65 2.35 12.82 -5.25
CA VAL A 65 1.96 12.66 -6.67
C VAL A 65 0.53 13.14 -6.89
N LYS A 66 -0.42 12.80 -5.99
CA LYS A 66 -1.80 13.28 -6.07
C LYS A 66 -1.87 14.81 -6.03
N LEU A 67 -1.19 15.44 -5.07
CA LEU A 67 -1.20 16.90 -4.92
C LEU A 67 -0.66 17.57 -6.18
N LEU A 68 0.50 17.15 -6.67
CA LEU A 68 1.11 17.72 -7.86
C LEU A 68 0.27 17.51 -9.13
N LEU A 69 -0.31 16.32 -9.32
CA LEU A 69 -1.21 16.05 -10.44
C LEU A 69 -2.46 16.92 -10.37
N LYS A 70 -3.01 17.12 -9.17
CA LYS A 70 -4.16 18.01 -8.95
C LYS A 70 -3.81 19.46 -9.29
N CYS A 71 -2.71 19.99 -8.75
CA CYS A 71 -2.24 21.35 -9.04
C CYS A 71 -1.98 21.57 -10.54
N ARG A 72 -1.44 20.57 -11.24
CA ARG A 72 -1.23 20.62 -12.69
C ARG A 72 -2.56 20.64 -13.45
N ASN A 73 -3.49 19.77 -13.10
CA ASN A 73 -4.79 19.67 -13.76
C ASN A 73 -5.67 20.92 -13.53
N GLU A 74 -5.56 21.56 -12.36
CA GLU A 74 -6.27 22.77 -12.00
C GLU A 74 -5.55 24.07 -12.46
N GLY A 75 -4.33 23.94 -12.99
CA GLY A 75 -3.58 25.03 -13.61
C GLY A 75 -2.57 25.74 -12.71
N SER A 76 -2.61 25.55 -11.40
CA SER A 76 -1.67 26.17 -10.44
C SER A 76 -0.20 25.79 -10.69
N LEU A 77 0.06 24.58 -11.19
CA LEU A 77 1.40 24.10 -11.57
C LEU A 77 1.43 23.55 -13.00
N ASN A 78 1.12 24.40 -13.98
CA ASN A 78 1.03 24.01 -15.40
C ASN A 78 2.36 23.56 -16.05
N LYS A 79 3.51 23.93 -15.49
CA LYS A 79 4.84 23.58 -16.01
C LYS A 79 5.37 22.22 -15.55
N ILE A 80 4.62 21.49 -14.71
CA ILE A 80 5.03 20.16 -14.24
C ILE A 80 5.09 19.19 -15.42
N SER A 81 6.22 18.47 -15.51
CA SER A 81 6.46 17.43 -16.50
C SER A 81 5.29 16.45 -16.69
N PRO A 82 5.00 16.02 -17.94
CA PRO A 82 4.03 14.97 -18.21
C PRO A 82 4.41 13.61 -17.60
N LYS A 83 5.70 13.41 -17.23
CA LYS A 83 6.21 12.19 -16.58
C LYS A 83 5.85 12.08 -15.10
N LEU A 84 5.24 13.10 -14.50
CA LEU A 84 4.71 12.98 -13.14
C LEU A 84 3.70 11.83 -13.05
N GLY A 85 3.92 10.93 -12.09
CA GLY A 85 3.16 9.71 -11.87
C GLY A 85 3.73 8.47 -12.56
N ASP A 86 4.72 8.61 -13.44
CA ASP A 86 5.41 7.47 -14.06
C ASP A 86 6.44 6.85 -13.11
N PHE A 87 6.89 5.63 -13.43
CA PHE A 87 7.91 4.89 -12.68
C PHE A 87 7.58 4.70 -11.19
N VAL A 88 6.31 4.44 -10.86
CA VAL A 88 5.92 4.07 -9.52
C VAL A 88 6.18 2.59 -9.31
N ARG A 89 7.19 2.25 -8.54
CA ARG A 89 7.54 0.86 -8.26
C ARG A 89 6.86 0.37 -7.01
N THR A 90 6.55 -0.92 -7.03
CA THR A 90 6.19 -1.70 -5.85
C THR A 90 7.36 -2.66 -5.57
N ASN A 91 7.41 -3.28 -4.40
CA ASN A 91 8.43 -4.29 -4.12
C ASN A 91 8.22 -5.61 -4.89
N SER A 92 7.31 -5.63 -5.88
CA SER A 92 6.91 -6.84 -6.61
C SER A 92 6.63 -7.98 -5.64
N GLU A 93 5.83 -7.65 -4.61
CA GLU A 93 5.63 -8.49 -3.45
C GLU A 93 4.31 -9.29 -3.54
N ALA A 94 4.31 -10.47 -2.93
CA ALA A 94 3.11 -11.24 -2.62
C ALA A 94 3.02 -11.38 -1.09
N ILE A 95 1.84 -11.13 -0.54
CA ILE A 95 1.58 -11.21 0.89
C ILE A 95 0.74 -12.46 1.16
N ILE A 96 1.35 -13.47 1.78
CA ILE A 96 0.67 -14.72 2.14
C ILE A 96 0.54 -14.80 3.66
N GLY A 97 -0.68 -14.93 4.15
CA GLY A 97 -0.96 -15.20 5.55
C GLY A 97 -1.07 -16.70 5.82
N ILE A 98 -0.69 -17.12 7.02
CA ILE A 98 -0.89 -18.48 7.52
C ILE A 98 -1.56 -18.34 8.88
N LYS A 99 -2.84 -18.67 8.94
CA LYS A 99 -3.60 -18.64 10.20
C LYS A 99 -3.60 -20.02 10.82
N LEU A 100 -3.00 -20.14 12.01
CA LEU A 100 -2.95 -21.37 12.77
C LEU A 100 -4.32 -21.76 13.30
N LYS A 101 -4.63 -23.07 13.27
CA LYS A 101 -5.90 -23.61 13.79
C LYS A 101 -5.97 -23.51 15.31
N LYS A 102 -4.85 -23.77 15.99
CA LYS A 102 -4.72 -23.68 17.46
C LYS A 102 -3.95 -22.41 17.82
N THR A 103 -4.23 -21.87 19.00
CA THR A 103 -3.39 -20.79 19.55
C THR A 103 -1.99 -21.36 19.79
N PRO A 104 -0.92 -20.77 19.23
CA PRO A 104 0.44 -21.20 19.51
C PRO A 104 0.78 -21.00 20.98
N ARG A 105 1.76 -21.75 21.49
CA ARG A 105 2.27 -21.58 22.87
C ARG A 105 2.96 -20.22 23.00
N GLU A 106 3.70 -19.83 21.96
CA GLU A 106 4.37 -18.55 21.83
C GLU A 106 3.40 -17.49 21.28
N ASP A 107 3.41 -16.29 21.86
CA ASP A 107 2.58 -15.18 21.37
C ASP A 107 3.24 -14.52 20.16
N PHE A 108 2.77 -14.86 18.96
CA PHE A 108 3.32 -14.30 17.71
C PHE A 108 3.09 -12.79 17.56
N SER A 109 2.26 -12.18 18.40
CA SER A 109 2.09 -10.73 18.40
C SER A 109 3.20 -9.96 19.12
N LYS A 110 4.16 -10.65 19.73
CA LYS A 110 5.33 -10.07 20.39
C LYS A 110 6.58 -10.16 19.50
N GLY A 111 7.44 -9.15 19.62
CA GLY A 111 8.74 -9.08 18.93
C GLY A 111 8.81 -7.98 17.88
N VAL A 112 9.88 -8.00 17.09
CA VAL A 112 10.08 -7.08 15.95
C VAL A 112 9.10 -7.44 14.83
N ALA A 113 8.56 -6.42 14.15
CA ALA A 113 7.55 -6.60 13.11
C ALA A 113 8.02 -7.50 11.97
N ILE A 114 9.28 -7.35 11.54
CA ILE A 114 9.95 -8.22 10.58
C ILE A 114 11.13 -8.87 11.31
N SER A 115 11.04 -10.17 11.58
CA SER A 115 11.99 -10.85 12.48
C SER A 115 13.10 -11.60 11.77
N ALA A 116 12.79 -12.20 10.62
CA ALA A 116 13.72 -13.05 9.88
C ALA A 116 13.35 -13.04 8.41
N GLY A 117 14.36 -13.12 7.56
CA GLY A 117 14.23 -13.30 6.12
C GLY A 117 15.11 -14.46 5.64
N PHE A 118 14.72 -15.09 4.54
CA PHE A 118 15.53 -16.12 3.88
C PHE A 118 15.26 -16.16 2.38
N TYR A 119 16.17 -16.78 1.64
CA TYR A 119 16.09 -16.96 0.20
C TYR A 119 15.80 -18.42 -0.12
N PRO A 120 14.56 -18.81 -0.49
CA PRO A 120 14.28 -20.17 -0.94
C PRO A 120 14.92 -20.49 -2.31
N ASP A 121 15.25 -19.47 -3.10
CA ASP A 121 15.93 -19.57 -4.40
C ASP A 121 16.77 -18.30 -4.66
N LYS A 122 17.32 -18.14 -5.88
CA LYS A 122 18.21 -17.02 -6.23
C LYS A 122 17.51 -15.66 -6.35
N GLU A 123 16.21 -15.64 -6.62
CA GLU A 123 15.47 -14.44 -7.01
C GLU A 123 14.37 -14.08 -6.02
N THR A 124 14.07 -14.95 -5.06
CA THR A 124 12.97 -14.76 -4.12
C THR A 124 13.51 -14.53 -2.72
N HIS A 125 13.08 -13.44 -2.08
CA HIS A 125 13.30 -13.18 -0.66
C HIS A 125 11.98 -13.32 0.09
N ILE A 126 11.96 -14.11 1.17
CA ILE A 126 10.78 -14.27 2.04
C ILE A 126 11.11 -13.75 3.42
N GLU A 127 10.30 -12.81 3.89
CA GLU A 127 10.36 -12.28 5.25
C GLU A 127 9.16 -12.70 6.09
N THR A 128 9.42 -12.96 7.36
CA THR A 128 8.39 -13.25 8.35
C THR A 128 7.93 -11.96 9.02
N VAL A 129 6.67 -11.63 8.80
CA VAL A 129 6.02 -10.43 9.32
C VAL A 129 4.98 -10.81 10.37
N ARG A 130 4.89 -10.00 11.42
CA ARG A 130 3.89 -10.14 12.48
C ARG A 130 3.25 -8.79 12.81
N TYR A 131 1.99 -8.85 13.23
CA TYR A 131 1.28 -7.69 13.76
C TYR A 131 1.24 -7.72 15.29
N GLY A 132 1.25 -6.55 15.91
CA GLY A 132 1.18 -6.40 17.36
C GLY A 132 -0.19 -6.79 17.93
N LYS A 133 -0.24 -7.02 19.24
CA LYS A 133 -1.50 -7.35 19.94
C LYS A 133 -2.56 -6.27 19.69
N GLY A 134 -3.75 -6.69 19.25
CA GLY A 134 -4.87 -5.78 18.94
C GLY A 134 -4.83 -5.18 17.53
N GLN A 135 -3.76 -5.37 16.76
CA GLN A 135 -3.64 -4.90 15.37
C GLN A 135 -4.28 -5.88 14.38
N SER A 136 -5.56 -6.20 14.61
CA SER A 136 -6.30 -7.18 13.79
C SER A 136 -7.05 -6.56 12.60
N ALA A 137 -6.91 -5.26 12.33
CA ALA A 137 -7.60 -4.60 11.22
C ALA A 137 -7.30 -5.26 9.86
N MET A 138 -6.08 -5.75 9.67
CA MET A 138 -5.69 -6.47 8.46
C MET A 138 -6.46 -7.77 8.23
N ALA A 139 -6.96 -8.41 9.30
CA ALA A 139 -7.76 -9.62 9.16
C ALA A 139 -9.00 -9.40 8.28
N LEU A 140 -9.60 -8.19 8.35
CA LEU A 140 -10.79 -7.81 7.57
C LEU A 140 -10.51 -7.68 6.06
N LEU A 141 -9.24 -7.52 5.68
CA LEU A 141 -8.83 -7.40 4.28
C LEU A 141 -8.36 -8.74 3.71
N THR A 142 -8.34 -9.79 4.53
CA THR A 142 -7.83 -11.12 4.17
C THR A 142 -8.93 -12.17 4.10
N THR A 143 -8.71 -13.16 3.25
CA THR A 143 -9.56 -14.33 3.05
C THR A 143 -8.68 -15.57 2.87
N PHE A 144 -9.28 -16.77 2.82
CA PHE A 144 -8.56 -17.98 2.40
C PHE A 144 -8.01 -17.84 0.98
N LEU A 145 -6.88 -18.51 0.70
CA LEU A 145 -6.35 -18.66 -0.65
C LEU A 145 -7.21 -19.69 -1.42
N PRO A 146 -7.90 -19.30 -2.52
CA PRO A 146 -8.65 -20.26 -3.33
C PRO A 146 -7.73 -21.20 -4.11
N ASP A 147 -8.23 -22.36 -4.52
CA ASP A 147 -7.45 -23.29 -5.34
C ASP A 147 -7.24 -22.70 -6.75
N ARG A 148 -6.03 -22.21 -7.00
CA ARG A 148 -5.63 -21.60 -8.27
C ARG A 148 -5.58 -22.57 -9.44
N ARG A 149 -5.60 -23.90 -9.19
CA ARG A 149 -5.63 -24.94 -10.24
C ARG A 149 -6.98 -25.06 -10.94
N ILE A 150 -8.05 -24.54 -10.33
CA ILE A 150 -9.38 -24.50 -10.95
C ILE A 150 -9.33 -23.46 -12.08
N PRO A 151 -9.62 -23.82 -13.35
CA PRO A 151 -9.56 -22.90 -14.48
C PRO A 151 -10.80 -22.00 -14.58
N LEU A 152 -11.16 -21.33 -13.48
CA LEU A 152 -12.30 -20.42 -13.38
C LEU A 152 -11.83 -19.03 -12.91
N PRO A 153 -12.60 -17.96 -13.19
CA PRO A 153 -12.34 -16.62 -12.64
C PRO A 153 -12.16 -16.62 -11.11
N GLY A 154 -11.27 -15.76 -10.60
CA GLY A 154 -10.92 -15.64 -9.17
C GLY A 154 -12.13 -15.62 -8.23
N PHE A 155 -13.10 -14.75 -8.50
CA PHE A 155 -14.31 -14.64 -7.67
C PHE A 155 -15.14 -15.93 -7.60
N ILE A 156 -15.17 -16.73 -8.69
CA ILE A 156 -15.86 -18.02 -8.71
C ILE A 156 -15.08 -19.05 -7.91
N ARG A 157 -13.74 -19.12 -8.10
CA ARG A 157 -12.87 -20.03 -7.31
C ARG A 157 -13.00 -19.75 -5.82
N TRP A 158 -13.01 -18.47 -5.44
CA TRP A 158 -13.24 -18.01 -4.08
C TRP A 158 -14.60 -18.47 -3.55
N GLY A 159 -15.68 -18.25 -4.31
CA GLY A 159 -17.03 -18.70 -3.93
C GLY A 159 -17.13 -20.21 -3.73
N ILE A 160 -16.52 -21.01 -4.61
CA ILE A 160 -16.46 -22.47 -4.49
C ILE A 160 -15.78 -22.89 -3.19
N THR A 161 -14.64 -22.29 -2.85
CA THR A 161 -13.93 -22.60 -1.60
C THR A 161 -14.74 -22.18 -0.37
N ALA A 162 -15.42 -21.04 -0.40
CA ALA A 162 -16.30 -20.60 0.68
C ALA A 162 -17.44 -21.62 0.93
N ILE A 163 -18.08 -22.10 -0.14
CA ILE A 163 -19.19 -23.08 -0.07
C ILE A 163 -18.69 -24.46 0.39
N ARG A 164 -17.49 -24.88 -0.05
CA ARG A 164 -16.90 -26.17 0.36
C ARG A 164 -16.45 -26.19 1.81
N SER A 165 -16.12 -25.03 2.39
CA SER A 165 -15.58 -24.91 3.75
C SER A 165 -16.26 -23.80 4.57
N PRO A 166 -17.58 -23.88 4.79
CA PRO A 166 -18.35 -22.78 5.41
C PRO A 166 -17.91 -22.50 6.84
N VAL A 167 -17.54 -23.54 7.60
CA VAL A 167 -17.04 -23.40 8.98
C VAL A 167 -15.71 -22.64 9.01
N GLN A 168 -14.78 -22.97 8.11
CA GLN A 168 -13.49 -22.26 8.05
C GLN A 168 -13.68 -20.81 7.61
N PHE A 169 -14.60 -20.56 6.68
CA PHE A 169 -14.95 -19.22 6.24
C PHE A 169 -15.48 -18.36 7.40
N ILE A 170 -16.44 -18.88 8.17
CA ILE A 170 -17.00 -18.18 9.34
C ILE A 170 -15.93 -17.92 10.41
N ILE A 171 -15.08 -18.91 10.73
CA ILE A 171 -13.97 -18.74 11.68
C ILE A 171 -12.98 -17.67 11.19
N ASN A 172 -12.84 -17.48 9.88
CA ASN A 172 -11.96 -16.49 9.29
C ASN A 172 -12.56 -15.09 9.23
N LEU A 173 -13.89 -14.96 9.19
CA LEU A 173 -14.59 -13.68 9.30
C LEU A 173 -14.42 -13.02 10.68
N PHE A 174 -14.27 -13.81 11.75
CA PHE A 174 -14.09 -13.28 13.10
C PHE A 174 -12.61 -13.11 13.44
N PRO A 175 -12.10 -11.87 13.60
CA PRO A 175 -10.67 -11.58 13.76
C PRO A 175 -10.14 -11.81 15.19
N PHE A 176 -10.78 -12.68 15.98
CA PHE A 176 -10.41 -12.89 17.38
C PHE A 176 -9.01 -13.49 17.51
N ASP A 177 -8.13 -12.80 18.23
CA ASP A 177 -6.72 -13.16 18.41
C ASP A 177 -5.94 -13.42 17.10
N TRP A 178 -6.40 -12.84 15.97
CA TRP A 178 -5.79 -13.07 14.65
C TRP A 178 -4.28 -12.79 14.64
N ALA A 179 -3.86 -11.64 15.16
CA ALA A 179 -2.44 -11.27 15.21
C ALA A 179 -1.56 -12.27 16.00
N LYS A 180 -2.13 -12.98 16.99
CA LYS A 180 -1.39 -13.99 17.78
C LYS A 180 -1.28 -15.35 17.09
N LYS A 181 -2.15 -15.62 16.12
CA LYS A 181 -2.27 -16.92 15.43
C LYS A 181 -1.85 -16.86 13.97
N THR A 182 -1.46 -15.70 13.47
CA THR A 182 -1.14 -15.52 12.05
C THR A 182 0.35 -15.26 11.87
N ILE A 183 0.95 -16.02 10.97
CA ILE A 183 2.28 -15.76 10.41
C ILE A 183 2.05 -15.12 9.05
N ILE A 184 2.73 -14.03 8.74
CA ILE A 184 2.66 -13.40 7.42
C ILE A 184 4.01 -13.60 6.73
N LEU A 185 3.95 -14.08 5.51
CA LEU A 185 5.09 -14.18 4.61
C LEU A 185 5.00 -13.03 3.63
N LEU A 186 5.94 -12.11 3.73
CA LEU A 186 6.17 -11.08 2.72
C LEU A 186 7.18 -11.64 1.72
N VAL A 187 6.72 -11.95 0.52
CA VAL A 187 7.56 -12.54 -0.52
C VAL A 187 7.86 -11.49 -1.57
N MET A 188 9.12 -11.30 -1.91
CA MET A 188 9.58 -10.27 -2.85
C MET A 188 10.43 -10.91 -3.94
N GLN A 189 10.23 -10.45 -5.18
CA GLN A 189 11.06 -10.83 -6.34
C GLN A 189 11.50 -9.57 -7.12
N PRO A 190 12.71 -9.53 -7.70
CA PRO A 190 13.21 -8.41 -8.47
C PRO A 190 12.60 -8.41 -9.88
N VAL A 191 11.31 -8.11 -9.98
CA VAL A 191 10.61 -7.94 -11.26
C VAL A 191 10.64 -6.46 -11.62
N ASP A 192 11.20 -6.11 -12.78
CA ASP A 192 11.26 -4.72 -13.25
C ASP A 192 9.93 -4.27 -13.86
N ASN A 193 8.94 -4.12 -12.99
CA ASN A 193 7.63 -3.58 -13.33
C ASN A 193 7.43 -2.24 -12.64
N TYR A 194 6.76 -1.31 -13.33
CA TYR A 194 6.34 -0.06 -12.74
C TYR A 194 4.90 0.28 -13.09
N LEU A 195 4.29 1.07 -12.23
CA LEU A 195 2.95 1.58 -12.36
C LEU A 195 3.00 3.03 -12.80
N LYS A 196 1.97 3.43 -13.51
CA LYS A 196 1.62 4.82 -13.76
C LYS A 196 0.49 5.23 -12.85
N LEU A 197 0.74 6.26 -12.06
CA LEU A 197 -0.20 6.92 -11.20
C LEU A 197 -0.82 8.12 -11.92
N ASN A 198 -2.16 8.18 -11.96
CA ASN A 198 -2.88 9.30 -12.55
C ASN A 198 -4.01 9.80 -11.64
N TYR A 199 -4.38 11.07 -11.82
CA TYR A 199 -5.48 11.72 -11.10
C TYR A 199 -6.51 12.17 -12.13
N LYS A 200 -7.60 11.41 -12.29
CA LYS A 200 -8.61 11.61 -13.33
C LYS A 200 -10.03 11.43 -12.79
N PRO A 201 -11.04 12.09 -13.39
CA PRO A 201 -12.45 11.86 -13.10
C PRO A 201 -12.83 10.38 -13.23
N ARG A 202 -13.69 9.91 -12.34
CA ARG A 202 -14.25 8.56 -12.39
C ARG A 202 -15.77 8.62 -12.29
N TRP A 203 -16.45 7.83 -13.13
CA TRP A 203 -17.91 7.76 -13.16
C TRP A 203 -18.49 7.29 -11.82
N TRP A 204 -17.85 6.33 -11.15
CA TRP A 204 -18.26 5.83 -9.83
C TRP A 204 -18.05 6.85 -8.69
N ARG A 205 -17.38 7.97 -8.97
CA ARG A 205 -17.28 9.13 -8.08
C ARG A 205 -18.17 10.30 -8.52
N LEU A 206 -19.19 10.05 -9.34
CA LEU A 206 -20.11 11.08 -9.84
C LEU A 206 -19.36 12.24 -10.51
N GLY A 207 -18.32 11.93 -11.31
CA GLY A 207 -17.47 12.93 -11.97
C GLY A 207 -16.31 13.44 -11.11
N GLY A 208 -16.24 13.09 -9.83
CA GLY A 208 -15.10 13.40 -8.97
C GLY A 208 -13.82 12.68 -9.41
N SER A 209 -12.68 13.35 -9.22
CA SER A 209 -11.36 12.79 -9.51
C SER A 209 -10.94 11.76 -8.45
N SER A 210 -10.24 10.72 -8.91
CA SER A 210 -9.60 9.71 -8.06
C SER A 210 -8.15 9.51 -8.47
N MET A 211 -7.33 9.14 -7.49
CA MET A 211 -6.02 8.56 -7.74
C MET A 211 -6.22 7.15 -8.32
N ASN A 212 -5.54 6.84 -9.41
CA ASN A 212 -5.63 5.53 -10.05
C ASN A 212 -4.24 5.05 -10.46
N SER A 213 -4.06 3.73 -10.43
CA SER A 213 -2.89 3.04 -10.97
C SER A 213 -3.23 2.39 -12.32
N GLN A 214 -2.23 2.30 -13.17
CA GLN A 214 -2.24 1.58 -14.44
C GLN A 214 -0.89 0.87 -14.58
N SER A 215 -0.86 -0.35 -15.12
CA SER A 215 0.41 -0.99 -15.45
C SER A 215 1.08 -0.28 -16.63
N SER A 216 2.42 -0.18 -16.62
CA SER A 216 3.17 0.50 -17.68
C SER A 216 3.20 -0.27 -18.99
N ASP A 217 3.27 -1.59 -18.91
CA ASP A 217 3.38 -2.53 -20.04
C ASP A 217 2.04 -3.19 -20.40
N GLY A 218 1.00 -2.94 -19.60
CA GLY A 218 -0.31 -3.57 -19.74
C GLY A 218 -0.40 -4.96 -19.09
N GLU A 219 0.73 -5.54 -18.69
CA GLU A 219 0.78 -6.81 -17.97
C GLU A 219 0.43 -6.59 -16.50
N LYS A 220 -0.20 -7.59 -15.88
CA LYS A 220 -0.52 -7.53 -14.45
C LYS A 220 0.73 -7.84 -13.65
N ILE A 221 0.95 -7.10 -12.56
CA ILE A 221 1.94 -7.49 -11.55
C ILE A 221 1.53 -8.87 -11.01
N PRO A 222 2.39 -9.90 -11.12
CA PRO A 222 2.08 -11.24 -10.65
C PRO A 222 1.73 -11.20 -9.17
N SER A 223 0.53 -11.66 -8.82
CA SER A 223 0.12 -11.85 -7.42
C SER A 223 0.38 -13.29 -6.93
N HIS A 224 0.63 -14.20 -7.87
CA HIS A 224 0.94 -15.61 -7.61
C HIS A 224 2.42 -15.88 -7.75
N ILE A 225 3.06 -16.19 -6.62
CA ILE A 225 4.44 -16.65 -6.56
C ILE A 225 4.42 -18.11 -6.05
N PRO A 226 4.62 -19.12 -6.92
CA PRO A 226 4.47 -20.53 -6.53
C PRO A 226 5.35 -20.98 -5.36
N ILE A 227 6.58 -20.46 -5.25
CA ILE A 227 7.48 -20.77 -4.15
C ILE A 227 6.97 -20.23 -2.80
N ALA A 228 6.18 -19.15 -2.82
CA ALA A 228 5.53 -18.59 -1.64
C ALA A 228 4.45 -19.54 -1.11
N GLU A 229 3.61 -20.07 -1.99
CA GLU A 229 2.58 -21.05 -1.63
C GLU A 229 3.20 -22.34 -1.10
N LYS A 230 4.23 -22.88 -1.77
CA LYS A 230 4.96 -24.07 -1.32
C LYS A 230 5.56 -23.88 0.08
N THR A 231 6.07 -22.69 0.36
CA THR A 231 6.59 -22.32 1.69
C THR A 231 5.47 -22.33 2.73
N ALA A 232 4.32 -21.72 2.41
CA ALA A 232 3.16 -21.69 3.29
C ALA A 232 2.59 -23.09 3.55
N GLU A 233 2.48 -23.94 2.53
CA GLU A 233 2.09 -25.35 2.64
C GLU A 233 3.04 -26.12 3.56
N THR A 234 4.35 -25.92 3.41
CA THR A 234 5.37 -26.55 4.27
C THR A 234 5.19 -26.16 5.73
N ILE A 235 4.87 -24.90 6.01
CA ILE A 235 4.58 -24.43 7.38
C ILE A 235 3.30 -25.09 7.89
N ILE A 236 2.22 -25.08 7.11
CA ILE A 236 0.94 -25.70 7.50
C ILE A 236 1.07 -27.18 7.78
N ASN A 237 1.88 -27.92 7.02
CA ASN A 237 2.12 -29.34 7.27
C ASN A 237 2.77 -29.60 8.63
N LYS A 238 3.52 -28.62 9.18
CA LYS A 238 4.15 -28.72 10.50
C LYS A 238 3.28 -28.17 11.63
N THR A 239 2.56 -27.08 11.39
CA THR A 239 1.85 -26.33 12.45
C THR A 239 0.34 -26.53 12.43
N GLY A 240 -0.21 -26.97 11.31
CA GLY A 240 -1.64 -26.91 10.99
C GLY A 240 -2.13 -25.47 10.78
N GLY A 241 -3.23 -25.32 10.02
CA GLY A 241 -3.81 -24.00 9.75
C GLY A 241 -4.39 -23.88 8.36
N THR A 242 -4.57 -22.64 7.92
CA THR A 242 -5.14 -22.29 6.62
C THR A 242 -4.31 -21.17 5.98
N ILE A 243 -4.04 -21.30 4.68
CA ILE A 243 -3.41 -20.23 3.90
C ILE A 243 -4.42 -19.12 3.66
N MET A 244 -4.00 -17.90 3.89
CA MET A 244 -4.75 -16.67 3.67
C MET A 244 -4.05 -15.79 2.64
N THR A 245 -4.84 -14.98 1.94
CA THR A 245 -4.38 -13.90 1.05
C THR A 245 -5.35 -12.72 1.16
N THR A 246 -5.14 -11.63 0.41
CA THR A 246 -6.08 -10.50 0.36
C THR A 246 -7.29 -10.82 -0.53
N TYR A 247 -8.43 -10.14 -0.30
CA TYR A 247 -9.59 -10.26 -1.20
C TYR A 247 -9.26 -9.86 -2.64
N MET A 248 -8.42 -8.84 -2.82
CA MET A 248 -8.01 -8.36 -4.14
C MET A 248 -7.24 -9.41 -4.92
N ASP A 249 -6.34 -10.12 -4.24
CA ASP A 249 -5.62 -11.25 -4.82
C ASP A 249 -6.56 -12.43 -5.11
N ALA A 250 -7.33 -12.89 -4.11
CA ALA A 250 -8.20 -14.05 -4.26
C ALA A 250 -9.27 -13.92 -5.35
N MET A 251 -9.88 -12.74 -5.49
CA MET A 251 -11.04 -12.54 -6.36
C MET A 251 -10.68 -11.96 -7.74
N PHE A 252 -9.63 -11.14 -7.82
CA PHE A 252 -9.32 -10.35 -9.01
C PHE A 252 -7.89 -10.55 -9.53
N ASP A 253 -7.09 -11.39 -8.88
CA ASP A 253 -5.67 -11.62 -9.19
C ASP A 253 -4.88 -10.29 -9.20
N ILE A 254 -5.18 -9.41 -8.24
CA ILE A 254 -4.53 -8.10 -8.06
C ILE A 254 -3.59 -8.19 -6.86
N SER A 255 -2.28 -8.02 -7.11
CA SER A 255 -1.30 -7.97 -6.03
C SER A 255 -1.50 -6.76 -5.12
N SER A 256 -1.20 -6.95 -3.84
CA SER A 256 -1.23 -5.92 -2.81
C SER A 256 0.19 -5.60 -2.39
N THR A 257 0.51 -4.31 -2.22
CA THR A 257 1.82 -3.86 -1.74
C THR A 257 1.67 -2.98 -0.51
N ALA A 258 2.58 -3.14 0.45
CA ALA A 258 2.79 -2.26 1.59
C ALA A 258 3.71 -1.08 1.22
N HIS A 259 4.57 -1.25 0.21
CA HIS A 259 5.58 -0.27 -0.16
C HIS A 259 5.43 0.19 -1.61
N ILE A 260 5.48 1.51 -1.78
CA ILE A 260 5.44 2.16 -3.08
C ILE A 260 6.52 3.24 -3.11
N LEU A 261 7.19 3.35 -4.25
CA LEU A 261 8.34 4.24 -4.45
C LEU A 261 8.23 4.91 -5.82
N GLY A 262 8.83 6.09 -5.97
CA GLY A 262 8.87 6.81 -7.25
C GLY A 262 7.65 7.70 -7.50
N GLY A 263 7.24 7.84 -8.76
CA GLY A 263 6.13 8.70 -9.18
C GLY A 263 6.48 10.18 -9.35
N ALA A 264 7.62 10.63 -8.82
CA ALA A 264 8.18 11.96 -9.05
C ALA A 264 9.69 11.86 -9.26
N CYS A 265 10.11 11.00 -10.20
CA CYS A 265 11.51 10.70 -10.46
C CYS A 265 12.20 11.85 -11.21
N LEU A 266 13.38 12.25 -10.75
CA LEU A 266 14.21 13.26 -11.41
C LEU A 266 14.69 12.74 -12.77
N GLY A 267 14.63 13.59 -13.79
CA GLY A 267 15.04 13.27 -15.15
C GLY A 267 16.07 14.25 -15.67
N LYS A 268 16.63 13.97 -16.85
CA LYS A 268 17.54 14.89 -17.56
C LYS A 268 16.76 16.02 -18.23
N ASP A 269 15.50 15.78 -18.57
CA ASP A 269 14.59 16.68 -19.25
C ASP A 269 13.12 16.36 -18.91
N LEU A 270 12.21 17.20 -19.41
CA LEU A 270 10.76 17.05 -19.26
C LEU A 270 10.19 15.74 -19.84
N GLN A 271 10.95 15.03 -20.68
CA GLN A 271 10.54 13.76 -21.29
C GLN A 271 11.08 12.54 -20.52
N SER A 272 11.99 12.72 -19.57
CA SER A 272 12.64 11.64 -18.82
C SER A 272 12.37 11.69 -17.31
N GLY A 273 11.82 12.80 -16.78
CA GLY A 273 11.43 12.89 -15.37
C GLY A 273 10.77 14.22 -15.01
N VAL A 274 10.74 14.58 -13.73
CA VAL A 274 9.99 15.74 -13.20
C VAL A 274 10.79 17.04 -13.05
N ILE A 275 12.07 17.06 -13.42
CA ILE A 275 12.90 18.28 -13.48
C ILE A 275 12.63 19.03 -14.78
#